data_AF-K8XT74-F1
#
_entry.id   AF-K8XT74-F1
#
_cell.length_a   1.000
_cell.length_b   1.000
_cell.length_c   1.000
_cell.angle_alpha   90.00
_cell.angle_beta   90.00
_cell.angle_gamma   90.00
#
_symmetry.space_group_name_H-M   'P 1'
#
loop_
_entity.id
_entity.type
_entity.pdbx_description
1 polymer ?
#
loop_
_entity_poly.entity_id
_entity_poly.type
_entity_poly.pdbx_seq_one_letter_code
_entity_poly.pdbx_strand_id
1 'polypeptide(L)'
;MSLDPAIASRLKRNEAGLFSAVAQERSTGDVLMVAWMDDEALARTLDTRKGTYYSRSRQQYWVKGESSGHTQYVHEVRLDCDGDSVLLVVDQEGAACHTGTHTCFDTDVLLAAE
;
A
#
# COMPACT_ATOMS: atom_id res chain seq x y z
N MET A 1 2.10 -8.49 -15.63
CA MET A 1 3.51 -8.13 -15.97
C MET A 1 4.37 -8.69 -14.86
N SER A 2 5.51 -9.31 -15.15
CA SER A 2 6.38 -9.80 -14.09
C SER A 2 7.18 -8.66 -13.46
N LEU A 3 7.35 -8.69 -12.13
CA LEU A 3 8.25 -7.78 -11.43
C LEU A 3 9.68 -7.94 -11.94
N ASP A 4 10.44 -6.83 -11.99
CA ASP A 4 11.86 -6.86 -12.34
C ASP A 4 12.61 -7.83 -11.38
N PRO A 5 13.35 -8.83 -11.90
CA PRO A 5 14.10 -9.78 -11.06
C PRO A 5 15.08 -9.13 -10.07
N ALA A 6 15.68 -7.98 -10.42
CA ALA A 6 16.58 -7.25 -9.55
C ALA A 6 15.84 -6.66 -8.34
N ILE A 7 14.58 -6.23 -8.51
CA ILE A 7 13.71 -5.82 -7.41
C ILE A 7 13.23 -7.05 -6.64
N ALA A 8 12.74 -8.07 -7.35
CA ALA A 8 12.19 -9.27 -6.76
C ALA A 8 13.18 -9.98 -5.83
N SER A 9 14.47 -10.03 -6.18
CA SER A 9 15.51 -10.65 -5.36
C SER A 9 15.76 -9.96 -4.01
N ARG A 10 15.33 -8.70 -3.86
CA ARG A 10 15.50 -7.91 -2.62
C ARG A 10 14.32 -8.00 -1.67
N LEU A 11 13.18 -8.54 -2.13
CA LEU A 11 11.97 -8.65 -1.34
C LEU A 11 12.00 -9.91 -0.47
N LYS A 12 11.59 -9.78 0.79
CA LYS A 12 11.43 -10.87 1.74
C LYS A 12 9.94 -11.08 1.97
N ARG A 13 9.43 -12.17 1.40
CA ARG A 13 8.01 -12.55 1.57
C ARG A 13 7.87 -13.39 2.84
N ASN A 14 6.72 -13.27 3.49
CA ASN A 14 6.30 -14.18 4.54
C ASN A 14 5.86 -15.54 3.96
N GLU A 15 5.41 -16.46 4.83
CA GLU A 15 4.96 -17.81 4.45
C GLU A 15 3.78 -17.83 3.46
N ALA A 16 3.01 -16.74 3.40
CA ALA A 16 1.91 -16.58 2.45
C ALA A 16 2.35 -15.97 1.10
N GLY A 17 3.66 -15.72 0.91
CA GLY A 17 4.18 -15.06 -0.28
C GLY A 17 3.95 -13.54 -0.30
N LEU A 18 3.66 -12.92 0.85
CA LEU A 18 3.29 -11.50 0.96
C LEU A 18 4.33 -10.69 1.74
N PHE A 19 4.40 -9.39 1.47
CA PHE A 19 5.10 -8.37 2.24
C PHE A 19 4.16 -7.21 2.57
N SER A 20 4.54 -6.41 3.56
CA SER A 20 3.69 -5.29 4.01
C SER A 20 3.82 -4.10 3.05
N ALA A 21 2.73 -3.36 2.87
CA ALA A 21 2.72 -2.11 2.11
C ALA A 21 2.08 -1.01 2.95
N VAL A 22 2.85 0.04 3.23
CA VAL A 22 2.40 1.24 3.92
C VAL A 22 2.11 2.31 2.87
N ALA A 23 0.91 2.88 2.87
CA ALA A 23 0.59 4.04 2.05
C ALA A 23 0.69 5.31 2.89
N GLN A 24 1.46 6.28 2.42
CA GLN A 24 1.68 7.57 3.08
C GLN A 24 1.32 8.71 2.13
N GLU A 25 0.59 9.69 2.65
CA GLU A 25 0.23 10.90 1.93
C GLU A 25 1.48 11.75 1.66
N ARG A 26 1.68 12.11 0.39
CA ARG A 26 2.86 12.88 -0.04
C ARG A 26 2.90 14.28 0.54
N SER A 27 1.73 14.90 0.69
CA SER A 27 1.59 16.30 1.07
C SER A 27 1.79 16.53 2.57
N THR A 28 1.33 15.61 3.42
CA THR A 28 1.35 15.75 4.88
C THR A 28 2.35 14.82 5.57
N GLY A 29 2.68 13.69 4.95
CA GLY A 29 3.42 12.61 5.60
C GLY A 29 2.54 11.70 6.45
N ASP A 30 1.22 11.87 6.45
CA ASP A 30 0.32 11.00 7.21
C ASP A 30 0.33 9.58 6.67
N VAL A 31 0.40 8.60 7.56
CA VAL A 31 0.17 7.20 7.18
C VAL A 31 -1.34 7.02 6.96
N LEU A 32 -1.71 6.62 5.75
CA LEU A 32 -3.09 6.46 5.31
C LEU A 32 -3.65 5.08 5.63
N MET A 33 -2.87 4.04 5.32
CA MET A 33 -3.28 2.64 5.52
C MET A 33 -2.10 1.68 5.42
N VAL A 34 -2.33 0.45 5.90
CA VAL A 34 -1.46 -0.70 5.67
C VAL A 34 -2.25 -1.77 4.91
N ALA A 35 -1.58 -2.41 3.95
CA ALA A 35 -2.11 -3.54 3.21
C ALA A 35 -0.99 -4.56 2.91
N TRP A 36 -1.32 -5.57 2.11
CA TRP A 36 -0.40 -6.63 1.70
C TRP A 36 -0.19 -6.60 0.20
N MET A 37 1.03 -6.90 -0.22
CA MET A 37 1.40 -7.08 -1.62
C MET A 37 2.18 -8.38 -1.80
N ASP A 38 2.08 -8.96 -2.99
CA ASP A 38 3.06 -9.88 -3.55
C ASP A 38 3.76 -9.20 -4.74
N ASP A 39 4.58 -9.97 -5.45
CA ASP A 39 5.32 -9.53 -6.62
C ASP A 39 4.40 -8.97 -7.73
N GLU A 40 3.23 -9.59 -7.94
CA GLU A 40 2.29 -9.17 -8.98
C GLU A 40 1.61 -7.85 -8.61
N ALA A 41 1.20 -7.70 -7.35
CA ALA A 41 0.61 -6.46 -6.83
C ALA A 41 1.60 -5.29 -6.93
N LEU A 42 2.88 -5.52 -6.58
CA LEU A 42 3.92 -4.51 -6.73
C LEU A 42 4.22 -4.21 -8.20
N ALA A 43 4.33 -5.23 -9.06
CA ALA A 43 4.56 -5.03 -10.49
C ALA A 43 3.47 -4.16 -11.12
N ARG A 44 2.19 -4.44 -10.82
CA ARG A 44 1.05 -3.61 -11.27
C ARG A 44 1.12 -2.20 -10.71
N THR A 45 1.50 -2.04 -9.45
CA THR A 45 1.63 -0.72 -8.82
C THR A 45 2.71 0.12 -9.50
N LEU A 46 3.87 -0.46 -9.80
CA LEU A 46 4.98 0.22 -10.47
C LEU A 46 4.63 0.60 -11.93
N ASP A 47 3.94 -0.28 -12.65
CA ASP A 47 3.51 -0.05 -14.03
C ASP A 47 2.40 1.01 -14.13
N THR A 48 1.34 0.85 -13.34
CA THR A 48 0.13 1.68 -13.47
C THR A 48 0.17 2.97 -12.68
N ARG A 49 1.13 3.11 -11.75
CA ARG A 49 1.18 4.19 -10.76
C ARG A 49 -0.08 4.28 -9.90
N LYS A 50 -0.80 3.17 -9.70
CA LYS A 50 -1.97 3.06 -8.81
C LYS A 50 -1.73 2.01 -7.74
N GLY A 51 -2.11 2.31 -6.50
CA GLY A 51 -1.98 1.38 -5.38
C GLY A 51 -2.77 0.09 -5.61
N THR A 52 -2.08 -0.99 -5.96
CA THR A 52 -2.66 -2.32 -6.18
C THR A 52 -2.23 -3.24 -5.06
N TYR A 53 -3.18 -3.86 -4.37
CA TYR A 53 -2.93 -4.66 -3.18
C TYR A 53 -3.54 -6.06 -3.30
N TYR A 54 -3.11 -6.97 -2.44
CA TYR A 54 -3.68 -8.31 -2.30
C TYR A 54 -4.54 -8.42 -1.03
N SER A 55 -5.80 -8.81 -1.19
CA SER A 55 -6.74 -9.01 -0.08
C SER A 55 -6.66 -10.44 0.42
N ARG A 56 -6.01 -10.67 1.57
CA ARG A 56 -5.88 -12.02 2.16
C ARG A 56 -7.23 -12.73 2.39
N SER A 57 -8.25 -11.99 2.82
CA SER A 57 -9.60 -12.54 3.09
C SER A 57 -10.40 -12.88 1.84
N ARG A 58 -10.19 -12.14 0.74
CA ARG A 58 -10.91 -12.33 -0.53
C ARG A 58 -10.07 -13.11 -1.56
N GLN A 59 -8.81 -13.36 -1.23
CA GLN A 59 -7.81 -14.01 -2.08
C GLN A 59 -7.73 -13.43 -3.50
N GLN A 60 -7.84 -12.11 -3.60
CA GLN A 60 -7.86 -11.39 -4.88
C GLN A 60 -7.06 -10.09 -4.82
N TYR A 61 -6.59 -9.67 -5.97
CA TYR A 61 -6.06 -8.33 -6.18
C TYR A 61 -7.18 -7.29 -6.18
N TRP A 62 -6.85 -6.07 -5.77
CA TRP A 62 -7.75 -4.92 -5.89
C TRP A 62 -6.92 -3.64 -6.07
N VAL A 63 -7.41 -2.71 -6.88
CA VAL A 63 -6.82 -1.39 -7.05
C VAL A 63 -7.57 -0.41 -6.14
N LYS A 64 -6.84 0.33 -5.30
CA LYS A 64 -7.46 1.29 -4.38
C LYS A 64 -8.22 2.35 -5.15
N GLY A 65 -9.51 2.48 -4.84
CA GLY A 65 -10.40 3.45 -5.47
C GLY A 65 -11.09 2.94 -6.74
N GLU A 66 -10.81 1.72 -7.23
CA GLU A 66 -11.40 1.23 -8.50
C GLU A 66 -12.94 1.23 -8.49
N SER A 67 -13.55 0.91 -7.34
CA SER A 67 -15.00 0.95 -7.19
C SER A 67 -15.55 2.25 -6.62
N SER A 68 -14.78 2.97 -5.79
CA SER A 68 -15.26 4.15 -5.06
C SER A 68 -14.83 5.49 -5.65
N GLY A 69 -13.90 5.49 -6.62
CA GLY A 69 -13.20 6.69 -7.09
C GLY A 69 -12.08 7.18 -6.16
N HIS A 70 -11.95 6.64 -4.95
CA HIS A 70 -10.97 7.11 -3.96
C HIS A 70 -9.57 6.56 -4.23
N THR A 71 -8.97 7.00 -5.32
CA THR A 71 -7.74 6.45 -5.91
C THR A 71 -6.49 6.88 -5.14
N GLN A 72 -5.46 6.04 -5.15
CA GLN A 72 -4.11 6.39 -4.71
C GLN A 72 -3.19 6.50 -5.92
N TYR A 73 -2.69 7.70 -6.20
CA TYR A 73 -1.72 7.96 -7.26
C TYR A 73 -0.32 7.84 -6.68
N VAL A 74 0.43 6.82 -7.11
CA VAL A 74 1.74 6.46 -6.55
C VAL A 74 2.84 7.27 -7.21
N HIS A 75 3.55 8.08 -6.42
CA HIS A 75 4.65 8.92 -6.89
C HIS A 75 6.01 8.27 -6.64
N GLU A 76 6.15 7.59 -5.51
CA GLU A 76 7.38 6.95 -5.08
C GLU A 76 7.08 5.62 -4.38
N VAL A 77 7.97 4.64 -4.56
CA VAL A 77 7.96 3.38 -3.82
C VAL A 77 9.34 3.18 -3.21
N ARG A 78 9.39 3.04 -1.89
CA ARG A 78 10.63 2.76 -1.15
C ARG A 78 10.57 1.35 -0.58
N LEU A 79 11.67 0.63 -0.65
CA LEU A 79 11.87 -0.64 0.05
C LEU A 79 12.54 -0.35 1.38
N ASP A 80 12.13 -1.03 2.45
CA ASP A 80 12.81 -0.97 3.74
C ASP A 80 14.17 -1.69 3.71
N CYS A 81 14.86 -1.73 4.85
CA CYS A 81 16.26 -2.15 4.91
C CYS A 81 16.46 -3.67 4.81
N ASP A 82 15.49 -4.47 5.22
CA ASP A 82 15.53 -5.94 5.19
C ASP A 82 14.52 -6.56 4.21
N GLY A 83 13.78 -5.72 3.48
CA GLY A 83 13.04 -6.04 2.28
C GLY A 83 11.66 -6.63 2.53
N ASP A 84 11.15 -6.62 3.75
CA ASP A 84 9.84 -7.21 4.09
C ASP A 84 8.68 -6.21 4.07
N SER A 85 8.98 -4.95 3.80
CA SER A 85 7.98 -3.88 3.68
C SER A 85 8.31 -2.85 2.60
N VAL A 86 7.27 -2.32 1.96
CA VAL A 86 7.37 -1.17 1.05
C VAL A 86 6.58 0.03 1.58
N LEU A 87 7.11 1.23 1.35
CA LEU A 87 6.41 2.49 1.54
C LEU A 87 5.99 3.07 0.19
N LEU A 88 4.69 3.24 -0.02
CA LEU A 88 4.13 3.97 -1.14
C LEU A 88 3.89 5.42 -0.71
N VAL A 89 4.52 6.36 -1.39
CA VAL A 89 4.20 7.79 -1.25
C VAL A 89 3.19 8.14 -2.32
N VAL A 90 2.00 8.58 -1.90
CA VAL A 90 0.84 8.72 -2.78
C VAL A 90 0.17 10.08 -2.62
N ASP A 91 -0.50 10.55 -3.66
CA ASP A 91 -1.59 11.53 -3.49
C ASP A 91 -2.90 10.74 -3.38
N GLN A 92 -3.65 10.93 -2.28
CA GLN A 92 -4.95 10.28 -2.06
C GLN A 92 -6.11 11.14 -2.58
N GLU A 93 -6.92 10.56 -3.46
CA GLU A 93 -8.21 11.12 -3.85
C GLU A 93 -9.31 10.60 -2.92
N GLY A 94 -10.13 11.49 -2.33
CA GLY A 94 -11.19 11.11 -1.39
C GLY A 94 -10.67 10.43 -0.11
N ALA A 95 -11.46 9.50 0.43
CA ALA A 95 -11.11 8.79 1.67
C ALA A 95 -10.22 7.57 1.41
N ALA A 96 -9.11 7.43 2.17
CA ALA A 96 -8.35 6.17 2.16
C ALA A 96 -9.12 5.06 2.87
N CYS A 97 -9.88 5.38 3.92
CA CYS A 97 -10.63 4.41 4.69
C CYS A 97 -12.05 4.17 4.15
N HIS A 98 -12.55 2.95 4.33
CA HIS A 98 -13.94 2.60 3.97
C HIS A 98 -14.98 3.21 4.92
N THR A 99 -14.57 3.75 6.06
CA THR A 99 -15.44 4.50 6.99
C THR A 99 -15.66 5.95 6.56
N GLY A 100 -14.98 6.40 5.50
CA GLY A 100 -15.03 7.78 4.99
C GLY A 100 -13.98 8.71 5.58
N THR A 101 -13.12 8.23 6.49
CA THR A 101 -12.01 9.02 7.05
C THR A 101 -10.81 9.08 6.11
N HIS A 102 -9.99 10.12 6.26
CA HIS A 102 -8.81 10.31 5.41
C HIS A 102 -7.79 9.19 5.63
N THR A 103 -7.52 8.82 6.90
CA THR A 103 -6.67 7.68 7.26
C THR A 103 -7.47 6.58 7.96
N CYS A 104 -7.00 5.34 7.83
CA CYS A 104 -7.48 4.20 8.62
C CYS A 104 -7.17 4.35 10.12
N PHE A 105 -6.25 5.24 10.50
CA PHE A 105 -5.75 5.39 11.87
C PHE A 105 -6.49 6.46 12.69
N ASP A 106 -7.64 6.96 12.22
CA ASP A 106 -8.46 7.98 12.90
C ASP A 106 -9.49 7.38 13.89
N THR A 107 -9.59 6.05 14.01
CA THR A 107 -10.70 5.42 14.74
C THR A 107 -10.55 5.48 16.26
N ASP A 108 -9.34 5.24 16.78
CA ASP A 108 -9.10 5.16 18.22
C ASP A 108 -7.65 5.53 18.55
N VAL A 109 -7.45 6.18 19.70
CA VAL A 109 -6.13 6.56 20.23
C VAL A 109 -5.85 5.69 21.44
N LEU A 110 -5.01 4.68 21.25
CA LEU A 110 -4.63 3.74 22.31
C LEU A 110 -3.66 4.36 23.33
N LEU A 111 -2.88 5.34 22.90
CA LEU A 111 -1.93 6.10 23.72
C LEU A 111 -1.84 7.53 23.16
N ALA A 112 -2.28 8.51 23.94
CA ALA A 112 -2.23 9.91 23.52
C ALA A 112 -0.80 10.46 23.58
N ALA A 113 -0.52 11.46 22.73
CA ALA A 113 0.67 12.27 22.87
C ALA A 113 0.64 13.05 24.19
N GLU A 114 1.81 13.26 24.81
CA GLU A 114 1.96 14.08 26.02
C GLU A 114 1.67 15.56 25.76
#